data_AF-A0A9P8BKG8-F1
#
_entry.id   AF-A0A9P8BKG8-F1
#
_cell.length_a   1.000
_cell.length_b   1.000
_cell.length_c   1.000
_cell.angle_alpha   90.00
_cell.angle_beta   90.00
_cell.angle_gamma   90.00
#
_symmetry.space_group_name_H-M   'P 1'
#
loop_
_entity.id
_entity.type
_entity.pdbx_description
1 polymer ?
#
loop_
_entity_poly.entity_id
_entity_poly.type
_entity_poly.pdbx_seq_one_letter_code
_entity_poly.pdbx_strand_id
1 'polypeptide(L)'
;MYSWNESLGKEVLYAMIEIPAGEEITVNYTTTLDRLKRRAELQSAWAFTCICQSCSLPPEELKKSDERIAQLSKIIDVIPILLHFNPVSAIANIRQALVIAEEERLYNQNYAQCGEAFQICAAFGDVVNAKVWAGRAADAYMRCYGADDEVNLQMRSYNEDPRRFSEWGQLGNRKLSS
;
A
#
# COMPACT_ATOMS: atom_id res chain seq x y z
N MET A 1 0.18 -9.88 7.25
CA MET A 1 1.50 -9.35 7.66
C MET A 1 1.55 -9.50 9.16
N TYR A 2 2.63 -10.04 9.73
CA TYR A 2 2.86 -9.94 11.16
C TYR A 2 3.76 -8.75 11.41
N SER A 3 3.56 -8.05 12.52
CA SER A 3 4.33 -6.87 12.89
C SER A 3 4.42 -6.78 14.40
N TRP A 4 5.47 -6.12 14.89
CA TRP A 4 5.58 -5.79 16.30
C TRP A 4 4.73 -4.55 16.60
N ASN A 5 3.79 -4.67 17.54
CA ASN A 5 3.01 -3.55 18.05
C ASN A 5 3.64 -3.10 19.38
N GLU A 6 4.27 -1.92 19.37
CA GLU A 6 4.97 -1.37 20.53
C GLU A 6 4.02 -1.09 21.70
N SER A 7 2.83 -0.56 21.43
CA SER A 7 1.82 -0.23 22.44
C SER A 7 1.32 -1.46 23.20
N LEU A 8 1.21 -2.60 22.52
CA LEU A 8 0.81 -3.87 23.12
C LEU A 8 2.00 -4.68 23.66
N GLY A 9 3.23 -4.36 23.23
CA GLY A 9 4.43 -5.15 23.50
C GLY A 9 4.34 -6.57 22.95
N LYS A 10 3.74 -6.75 21.77
CA LYS A 10 3.45 -8.07 21.18
C LYS A 10 3.60 -8.08 19.67
N GLU A 11 3.91 -9.25 19.13
CA GLU A 11 3.72 -9.53 17.72
C GLU A 11 2.23 -9.74 17.42
N VAL A 12 1.73 -9.04 16.42
CA VAL A 12 0.32 -9.04 16.02
C VAL A 12 0.18 -9.54 14.60
N LEU A 13 -0.91 -10.26 14.34
CA LEU A 13 -1.29 -10.74 13.02
C LEU A 13 -2.77 -10.39 12.79
N TYR A 14 -3.02 -9.58 11.76
CA TYR A 14 -4.37 -9.19 11.37
C TYR A 14 -4.77 -9.86 10.05
N ALA A 15 -6.03 -10.29 9.99
CA ALA A 15 -6.64 -10.76 8.76
C ALA A 15 -6.87 -9.57 7.81
N MET A 16 -6.30 -9.64 6.61
CA MET A 16 -6.45 -8.59 5.59
C MET A 16 -7.69 -8.79 4.71
N ILE A 17 -8.26 -10.00 4.75
CA ILE A 17 -9.46 -10.42 4.05
C ILE A 17 -10.33 -11.25 4.99
N GLU A 18 -11.58 -11.47 4.60
CA GLU A 18 -12.42 -12.47 5.26
C GLU A 18 -11.82 -13.87 5.08
N ILE A 19 -11.81 -14.67 6.15
CA ILE A 19 -11.27 -16.04 6.16
C ILE A 19 -12.42 -16.98 6.58
N PRO A 20 -13.01 -17.71 5.62
CA PRO A 20 -14.03 -18.71 5.91
C PRO A 20 -13.55 -19.79 6.88
N ALA A 21 -14.49 -20.37 7.63
CA ALA A 21 -14.18 -21.44 8.57
C ALA A 21 -13.56 -22.65 7.85
N GLY A 22 -12.40 -23.09 8.33
CA GLY A 22 -11.65 -24.20 7.74
C GLY A 22 -10.63 -23.80 6.68
N GLU A 23 -10.55 -22.52 6.28
CA GLU A 23 -9.46 -22.03 5.42
C GLU A 23 -8.14 -21.87 6.19
N GLU A 24 -7.04 -22.12 5.50
CA GLU A 24 -5.69 -21.98 6.04
C GLU A 24 -5.32 -20.49 6.19
N ILE A 25 -4.79 -20.13 7.36
CA ILE A 25 -4.22 -18.81 7.60
C ILE A 25 -2.82 -18.77 7.02
N THR A 26 -2.58 -17.86 6.07
CA THR A 26 -1.29 -17.71 5.38
C THR A 26 -0.69 -16.32 5.58
N VAL A 27 0.64 -16.23 5.53
CA VAL A 27 1.38 -14.96 5.56
C VAL A 27 2.45 -14.95 4.47
N ASN A 28 2.86 -13.77 4.03
CA ASN A 28 3.93 -13.62 3.04
C ASN A 28 5.31 -13.73 3.70
N TYR A 29 6.20 -14.53 3.12
CA TYR A 29 7.59 -14.70 3.58
C TYR A 29 8.61 -13.83 2.83
N THR A 30 8.16 -13.09 1.82
CA THR A 30 9.00 -12.23 0.98
C THR A 30 8.22 -11.00 0.54
N THR A 31 8.96 -9.90 0.32
CA THR A 31 8.45 -8.65 -0.26
C THR A 31 8.60 -8.60 -1.78
N THR A 32 9.27 -9.60 -2.38
CA THR A 32 9.50 -9.66 -3.83
C THR A 32 8.21 -9.96 -4.58
N LEU A 33 7.83 -9.03 -5.46
CA LEU A 33 6.60 -9.15 -6.25
C LEU A 33 6.81 -10.00 -7.52
N ASP A 34 7.96 -9.84 -8.18
CA ASP A 34 8.30 -10.60 -9.38
C ASP A 34 8.24 -12.10 -9.09
N ARG A 35 7.41 -12.82 -9.84
CA ARG A 35 7.10 -14.22 -9.58
C ARG A 35 8.31 -15.14 -9.65
N LEU A 36 9.20 -14.94 -10.63
CA LEU A 36 10.35 -15.81 -10.83
C LEU A 36 11.39 -15.57 -9.74
N LYS A 37 11.68 -14.30 -9.43
CA LYS A 37 12.56 -13.92 -8.32
C LYS A 37 12.01 -14.40 -6.99
N ARG A 38 10.72 -14.21 -6.73
CA ARG A 38 10.03 -14.70 -5.54
C ARG A 38 10.14 -16.22 -5.40
N ARG A 39 9.91 -17.00 -6.47
CA ARG A 39 10.09 -18.46 -6.41
C ARG A 39 11.53 -18.85 -6.13
N ALA A 40 12.51 -18.18 -6.74
CA ALA A 40 13.92 -18.43 -6.48
C ALA A 40 14.30 -18.12 -5.02
N GLU A 41 13.82 -17.00 -4.47
CA GLU A 41 14.02 -16.64 -3.06
C GLU A 41 13.39 -17.64 -2.11
N LEU A 42 12.13 -18.02 -2.33
CA LEU A 42 11.43 -18.99 -1.50
C LEU A 42 12.09 -20.38 -1.56
N GLN A 43 12.56 -20.79 -2.73
CA GLN A 43 13.28 -22.05 -2.87
C GLN A 43 14.64 -22.02 -2.15
N SER A 44 15.36 -20.88 -2.21
CA SER A 44 16.66 -20.71 -1.56
C SER A 44 16.54 -20.63 -0.04
N ALA A 45 15.58 -19.85 0.47
CA ALA A 45 15.44 -19.57 1.90
C ALA A 45 14.58 -20.61 2.66
N TRP A 46 13.60 -21.20 1.98
CA TRP A 46 12.57 -22.05 2.61
C TRP A 46 12.38 -23.41 1.93
N ALA A 47 13.18 -23.72 0.91
CA ALA A 47 13.19 -25.01 0.21
C ALA A 47 11.85 -25.43 -0.44
N PHE A 48 10.97 -24.49 -0.79
CA PHE A 48 9.72 -24.78 -1.50
C PHE A 48 9.49 -23.89 -2.72
N THR A 49 8.70 -24.40 -3.66
CA THR A 49 8.21 -23.64 -4.81
C THR A 49 6.78 -23.19 -4.58
N CYS A 50 6.51 -21.88 -4.67
CA CYS A 50 5.17 -21.34 -4.47
C CYS A 50 4.20 -21.76 -5.58
N ILE A 51 3.05 -22.31 -5.18
CA ILE A 51 1.93 -22.76 -6.03
C ILE A 51 0.61 -22.05 -5.70
N CYS A 52 0.67 -20.86 -5.08
CA CYS A 52 -0.52 -20.07 -4.76
C CYS A 52 -1.35 -19.73 -6.02
N GLN A 53 -2.56 -19.24 -5.83
CA GLN A 53 -3.48 -18.92 -6.93
C GLN A 53 -2.83 -18.06 -8.03
N SER A 54 -2.08 -17.02 -7.67
CA SER A 54 -1.36 -16.17 -8.65
C SER A 54 -0.26 -16.90 -9.40
N CYS A 55 0.45 -17.81 -8.72
CA CYS A 55 1.54 -18.61 -9.29
C CYS A 55 1.06 -19.77 -10.17
N SER A 56 -0.23 -20.11 -10.07
CA SER A 56 -0.88 -21.24 -10.74
C SER A 56 -1.91 -20.81 -11.80
N LEU A 57 -1.91 -19.53 -12.19
CA LEU A 57 -2.75 -19.00 -13.25
C LEU A 57 -2.44 -19.67 -14.62
N PRO A 58 -3.42 -19.77 -15.52
CA PRO A 58 -3.19 -20.16 -16.90
C PRO A 58 -2.14 -19.27 -17.60
N PRO A 59 -1.39 -19.77 -18.59
CA PRO A 59 -0.26 -19.03 -19.19
C PRO A 59 -0.57 -17.61 -19.67
N GLU A 60 -1.74 -17.36 -20.25
CA GLU A 60 -2.12 -16.02 -20.71
C GLU A 60 -2.39 -15.05 -19.56
N GLU A 61 -3.11 -15.49 -18.52
CA GLU A 61 -3.41 -14.67 -17.34
C GLU A 61 -2.16 -14.44 -16.49
N LEU A 62 -1.28 -15.44 -16.43
CA LEU A 62 0.02 -15.35 -15.79
C LEU A 62 0.89 -14.27 -16.45
N LYS A 63 0.90 -14.21 -17.79
CA LYS A 63 1.64 -13.17 -18.53
C LYS A 63 1.09 -11.77 -18.23
N LYS A 64 -0.23 -11.60 -18.20
CA LYS A 64 -0.86 -10.31 -17.84
C LYS A 64 -0.54 -9.90 -16.40
N SER A 65 -0.52 -10.86 -15.47
CA SER A 65 -0.11 -10.62 -14.08
C SER A 65 1.37 -10.19 -14.00
N ASP A 66 2.28 -10.92 -14.66
CA ASP A 66 3.70 -10.57 -14.70
C ASP A 66 3.90 -9.14 -15.32
N GLU A 67 3.13 -8.77 -16.34
CA GLU A 67 3.13 -7.41 -16.93
C GLU A 67 2.65 -6.32 -15.96
N ARG A 68 1.54 -6.57 -15.23
CA ARG A 68 1.02 -5.66 -14.21
C ARG A 68 2.00 -5.48 -13.06
N ILE A 69 2.62 -6.56 -12.59
CA ILE A 69 3.65 -6.50 -11.55
C ILE A 69 4.87 -5.69 -12.00
N ALA A 70 5.32 -5.88 -13.24
CA ALA A 70 6.42 -5.10 -13.81
C ALA A 70 6.06 -3.61 -13.94
N GLN A 71 4.81 -3.31 -14.31
CA GLN A 71 4.30 -1.94 -14.36
C GLN A 71 4.24 -1.31 -12.96
N LEU A 72 3.72 -2.03 -11.97
CA LEU A 72 3.63 -1.57 -10.58
C LEU A 72 5.02 -1.22 -10.03
N SER A 73 6.02 -2.06 -10.26
CA SER A 73 7.40 -1.78 -9.83
C SER A 73 7.91 -0.47 -10.41
N LYS A 74 7.73 -0.23 -11.72
CA LYS A 74 8.15 1.00 -12.37
C LYS A 74 7.43 2.23 -11.80
N ILE A 75 6.14 2.11 -11.51
CA ILE A 75 5.33 3.17 -10.93
C ILE A 75 5.86 3.52 -9.52
N ILE A 76 6.08 2.50 -8.68
CA ILE A 76 6.59 2.69 -7.31
C ILE A 76 7.96 3.36 -7.33
N ASP A 77 8.86 2.93 -8.22
CA ASP A 77 10.22 3.47 -8.31
C ASP A 77 10.26 4.96 -8.66
N VAL A 78 9.29 5.47 -9.44
CA VAL A 78 9.27 6.89 -9.86
C VAL A 78 8.52 7.81 -8.90
N ILE A 79 7.66 7.27 -8.01
CA ILE A 79 6.83 8.08 -7.10
C ILE A 79 7.66 9.07 -6.26
N PRO A 80 8.77 8.68 -5.60
CA PRO A 80 9.54 9.61 -4.76
C PRO A 80 10.06 10.83 -5.53
N ILE A 81 10.50 10.61 -6.78
CA ILE A 81 10.96 11.69 -7.67
C ILE A 81 9.78 12.57 -8.08
N LEU A 82 8.66 11.97 -8.47
CA LEU A 82 7.47 12.72 -8.90
C LEU A 82 6.87 13.54 -7.76
N LEU A 83 6.88 13.06 -6.51
CA LEU A 83 6.37 13.83 -5.37
C LEU A 83 7.07 15.19 -5.24
N HIS A 84 8.37 15.25 -5.54
CA HIS A 84 9.15 16.47 -5.49
C HIS A 84 8.94 17.37 -6.72
N PHE A 85 9.00 16.80 -7.94
CA PHE A 85 9.03 17.60 -9.18
C PHE A 85 7.68 17.77 -9.88
N ASN A 86 6.76 16.81 -9.72
CA ASN A 86 5.46 16.80 -10.38
C ASN A 86 4.41 16.05 -9.53
N PRO A 87 3.94 16.68 -8.43
CA PRO A 87 3.07 16.02 -7.46
C PRO A 87 1.71 15.60 -8.04
N VAL A 88 1.23 16.27 -9.10
CA VAL A 88 0.02 15.87 -9.83
C VAL A 88 0.22 14.49 -10.48
N SER A 89 1.34 14.31 -11.17
CA SER A 89 1.71 13.01 -11.75
C SER A 89 1.98 11.95 -10.68
N ALA A 90 2.56 12.31 -9.53
CA ALA A 90 2.74 11.38 -8.42
C ALA A 90 1.41 10.81 -7.94
N ILE A 91 0.41 11.67 -7.69
CA ILE A 91 -0.93 11.24 -7.25
C ILE A 91 -1.60 10.35 -8.31
N ALA A 92 -1.48 10.68 -9.60
CA ALA A 92 -2.00 9.84 -10.67
C ALA A 92 -1.35 8.44 -10.68
N ASN A 93 -0.03 8.38 -10.49
CA ASN A 93 0.73 7.14 -10.39
C ASN A 93 0.32 6.32 -9.15
N ILE A 94 0.14 6.96 -8.00
CA ILE A 94 -0.34 6.30 -6.77
C ILE A 94 -1.73 5.69 -6.99
N ARG A 95 -2.65 6.39 -7.66
CA ARG A 95 -3.96 5.82 -8.03
C ARG A 95 -3.83 4.60 -8.92
N GLN A 96 -2.95 4.65 -9.92
CA GLN A 96 -2.71 3.53 -10.81
C GLN A 96 -2.09 2.33 -10.08
N ALA A 97 -1.13 2.59 -9.17
CA ALA A 97 -0.53 1.55 -8.32
C ALA A 97 -1.58 0.85 -7.45
N LEU A 98 -2.55 1.61 -6.90
CA LEU A 98 -3.65 1.04 -6.12
C LEU A 98 -4.54 0.12 -6.94
N VAL A 99 -4.90 0.51 -8.17
CA VAL A 99 -5.70 -0.33 -9.07
C VAL A 99 -4.97 -1.63 -9.36
N ILE A 100 -3.69 -1.56 -9.73
CA ILE A 100 -2.89 -2.77 -10.01
C ILE A 100 -2.78 -3.65 -8.76
N ALA A 101 -2.55 -3.06 -7.59
CA ALA A 101 -2.46 -3.83 -6.35
C ALA A 101 -3.78 -4.52 -5.97
N GLU A 102 -4.93 -3.90 -6.25
CA GLU A 102 -6.23 -4.52 -6.05
C GLU A 102 -6.43 -5.71 -7.02
N GLU A 103 -6.12 -5.52 -8.31
CA GLU A 103 -6.20 -6.57 -9.33
C GLU A 103 -5.28 -7.77 -9.01
N GLU A 104 -4.07 -7.50 -8.51
CA GLU A 104 -3.09 -8.52 -8.12
C GLU A 104 -3.27 -9.03 -6.69
N ARG A 105 -4.30 -8.56 -5.96
CA ARG A 105 -4.61 -8.93 -4.56
C ARG A 105 -3.43 -8.69 -3.60
N LEU A 106 -2.70 -7.62 -3.84
CA LEU A 106 -1.56 -7.18 -3.04
C LEU A 106 -2.04 -6.30 -1.88
N TYR A 107 -2.77 -6.91 -0.94
CA TYR A 107 -3.48 -6.18 0.13
C TYR A 107 -2.58 -5.41 1.10
N ASN A 108 -1.30 -5.79 1.19
CA ASN A 108 -0.30 -5.12 2.01
C ASN A 108 0.55 -4.11 1.24
N GLN A 109 0.23 -3.82 -0.03
CA GLN A 109 0.95 -2.83 -0.82
C GLN A 109 0.26 -1.47 -0.72
N ASN A 110 1.03 -0.40 -0.95
CA ASN A 110 0.53 0.96 -1.14
C ASN A 110 -0.02 1.72 0.09
N TYR A 111 0.09 1.18 1.30
CA TYR A 111 -0.26 1.95 2.52
C TYR A 111 0.67 3.17 2.70
N ALA A 112 1.96 3.01 2.42
CA ALA A 112 2.95 4.09 2.46
C ALA A 112 2.63 5.17 1.41
N GLN A 113 2.34 4.77 0.17
CA GLN A 113 2.01 5.67 -0.93
C GLN A 113 0.72 6.46 -0.69
N CYS A 114 -0.29 5.87 -0.03
CA CYS A 114 -1.47 6.64 0.41
C CYS A 114 -1.09 7.72 1.44
N GLY A 115 -0.16 7.42 2.35
CA GLY A 115 0.39 8.39 3.31
C GLY A 115 1.15 9.53 2.61
N GLU A 116 2.01 9.20 1.64
CA GLU A 116 2.74 10.19 0.83
C GLU A 116 1.77 11.08 0.02
N ALA A 117 0.73 10.50 -0.58
CA ALA A 117 -0.31 11.24 -1.28
C ALA A 117 -1.08 12.19 -0.34
N PHE A 118 -1.34 11.77 0.89
CA PHE A 118 -1.90 12.65 1.92
C PHE A 118 -0.96 13.81 2.23
N GLN A 119 0.30 13.51 2.57
CA GLN A 119 1.29 14.51 2.97
C GLN A 119 1.43 15.60 1.90
N ILE A 120 1.57 15.22 0.63
CA ILE A 120 1.72 16.20 -0.45
C ILE A 120 0.44 17.01 -0.66
N CYS A 121 -0.75 16.41 -0.59
CA CYS A 121 -2.02 17.15 -0.67
C CYS A 121 -2.16 18.15 0.49
N ALA A 122 -1.82 17.73 1.71
CA ALA A 122 -1.88 18.56 2.90
C ALA A 122 -0.87 19.72 2.84
N ALA A 123 0.36 19.46 2.35
CA ALA A 123 1.38 20.48 2.14
C ALA A 123 0.93 21.55 1.13
N PHE A 124 0.08 21.20 0.16
CA PHE A 124 -0.55 22.13 -0.78
C PHE A 124 -1.93 22.67 -0.33
N GLY A 125 -2.31 22.46 0.93
CA GLY A 125 -3.58 22.95 1.48
C GLY A 125 -4.84 22.38 0.81
N ASP A 126 -4.71 21.26 0.08
CA ASP A 126 -5.79 20.61 -0.66
C ASP A 126 -6.67 19.78 0.28
N VAL A 127 -7.62 20.43 0.95
CA VAL A 127 -8.50 19.81 1.95
C VAL A 127 -9.22 18.58 1.40
N VAL A 128 -9.71 18.65 0.16
CA VAL A 128 -10.54 17.59 -0.42
C VAL A 128 -9.70 16.34 -0.64
N ASN A 129 -8.57 16.45 -1.33
CA ASN A 129 -7.73 15.29 -1.60
C ASN A 129 -6.98 14.82 -0.35
N ALA A 130 -6.54 15.71 0.53
CA ALA A 130 -5.89 15.34 1.78
C ALA A 130 -6.81 14.44 2.62
N LYS A 131 -8.10 14.77 2.73
CA LYS A 131 -9.07 13.91 3.42
C LYS A 131 -9.21 12.54 2.76
N VAL A 132 -9.37 12.49 1.44
CA VAL A 132 -9.49 11.21 0.70
C VAL A 132 -8.28 10.32 0.94
N TRP A 133 -7.08 10.87 0.81
CA TRP A 133 -5.84 10.11 0.98
C TRP A 133 -5.57 9.72 2.43
N ALA A 134 -5.88 10.58 3.41
CA ALA A 134 -5.81 10.25 4.82
C ALA A 134 -6.75 9.08 5.17
N GLY A 135 -7.97 9.06 4.64
CA GLY A 135 -8.91 7.96 4.83
C GLY A 135 -8.40 6.65 4.23
N ARG A 136 -7.91 6.70 2.99
CA ARG A 136 -7.31 5.52 2.33
C ARG A 136 -6.08 4.99 3.07
N ALA A 137 -5.22 5.89 3.54
CA ALA A 137 -4.06 5.53 4.35
C ALA A 137 -4.52 4.86 5.66
N ALA A 138 -5.45 5.48 6.38
CA ALA A 138 -6.02 4.90 7.61
C ALA A 138 -6.53 3.49 7.35
N ASP A 139 -7.41 3.28 6.38
CA ASP A 139 -7.96 1.95 6.09
C ASP A 139 -6.88 0.91 5.74
N ALA A 140 -5.83 1.33 5.03
CA ALA A 140 -4.71 0.46 4.67
C ALA A 140 -3.85 0.09 5.90
N TYR A 141 -3.53 1.07 6.77
CA TYR A 141 -2.82 0.82 8.02
C TYR A 141 -3.65 -0.07 8.96
N MET A 142 -4.95 0.18 9.09
CA MET A 142 -5.85 -0.66 9.90
C MET A 142 -5.82 -2.12 9.47
N ARG A 143 -5.90 -2.38 8.16
CA ARG A 143 -5.86 -3.75 7.62
C ARG A 143 -4.53 -4.47 7.90
N CYS A 144 -3.41 -3.73 7.92
CA CYS A 144 -2.07 -4.32 8.05
C CYS A 144 -1.57 -4.40 9.50
N TYR A 145 -1.92 -3.41 10.33
CA TYR A 145 -1.34 -3.17 11.65
C TYR A 145 -2.37 -3.07 12.78
N GLY A 146 -3.67 -3.10 12.46
CA GLY A 146 -4.75 -3.04 13.45
C GLY A 146 -5.32 -1.64 13.64
N ALA A 147 -6.46 -1.57 14.32
CA ALA A 147 -7.16 -0.32 14.61
C ALA A 147 -6.50 0.51 15.73
N ASP A 148 -5.64 -0.13 16.51
CA ASP A 148 -4.84 0.45 17.60
C ASP A 148 -3.47 0.96 17.14
N ASP A 149 -3.11 0.75 15.86
CA ASP A 149 -1.89 1.27 15.26
C ASP A 149 -1.85 2.81 15.31
N GLU A 150 -0.72 3.36 15.77
CA GLU A 150 -0.57 4.82 15.96
C GLU A 150 -0.71 5.58 14.64
N VAL A 151 -0.18 5.03 13.54
CA VAL A 151 -0.27 5.66 12.22
C VAL A 151 -1.71 5.60 11.70
N ASN A 152 -2.44 4.51 11.94
CA ASN A 152 -3.87 4.44 11.66
C ASN A 152 -4.63 5.55 12.38
N LEU A 153 -4.47 5.67 13.70
CA LEU A 153 -5.17 6.67 14.51
C LEU A 153 -4.82 8.09 14.08
N GLN A 154 -3.55 8.34 13.75
CA GLN A 154 -3.10 9.63 13.25
C GLN A 154 -3.72 9.96 11.88
N MET A 155 -3.73 9.02 10.94
CA MET A 155 -4.37 9.21 9.63
C MET A 155 -5.89 9.40 9.74
N ARG A 156 -6.57 8.76 10.70
CA ARG A 156 -7.98 9.04 11.01
C ARG A 156 -8.18 10.47 11.50
N SER A 157 -7.32 10.95 12.40
CA SER A 157 -7.36 12.34 12.86
C SER A 157 -7.16 13.34 11.71
N TYR A 158 -6.28 13.06 10.76
CA TYR A 158 -6.10 13.88 9.55
C TYR A 158 -7.26 13.77 8.55
N ASN A 159 -7.95 12.63 8.49
CA ASN A 159 -9.15 12.49 7.68
C ASN A 159 -10.30 13.38 8.21
N GLU A 160 -10.43 13.53 9.53
CA GLU A 160 -11.37 14.47 10.15
C GLU A 160 -10.99 15.92 9.83
N ASP A 161 -9.74 16.29 10.10
CA ASP A 161 -9.20 17.61 9.82
C ASP A 161 -7.72 17.55 9.37
N PRO A 162 -7.44 17.68 8.07
CA PRO A 162 -6.08 17.57 7.56
C PRO A 162 -5.21 18.78 7.96
N ARG A 163 -5.80 19.86 8.48
CA ARG A 163 -5.06 21.04 8.99
C ARG A 163 -4.30 20.75 10.28
N ARG A 164 -4.58 19.61 10.93
CA ARG A 164 -3.79 19.10 12.06
C ARG A 164 -2.39 18.65 11.63
N PHE A 165 -2.15 18.47 10.32
CA PHE A 165 -0.83 18.15 9.79
C PHE A 165 0.13 19.33 9.98
N SER A 166 1.31 19.07 10.54
CA SER A 166 2.29 20.11 10.89
C SER A 166 2.78 20.93 9.69
N GLU A 167 2.79 20.33 8.50
CA GLU A 167 3.27 20.98 7.27
C GLU A 167 2.12 21.52 6.40
N TRP A 168 0.92 21.66 6.97
CA TRP A 168 -0.25 22.14 6.24
C TRP A 168 0.01 23.46 5.50
N GLY A 169 -0.25 23.45 4.19
CA GLY A 169 -0.18 24.64 3.33
C GLY A 169 1.23 25.24 3.12
N GLN A 170 2.30 24.56 3.56
CA GLN A 170 3.68 25.07 3.41
C GLN A 170 4.11 25.26 1.95
N LEU A 171 3.51 24.54 1.01
CA LEU A 171 3.77 24.64 -0.43
C LEU A 171 2.74 25.54 -1.17
N GLY A 172 1.95 26.30 -0.42
CA GLY A 172 0.87 27.14 -0.93
C GLY A 172 -0.46 26.41 -1.06
N ASN A 173 -1.49 27.09 -1.57
CA ASN A 173 -2.84 26.53 -1.70
C ASN A 173 -3.13 26.14 -3.16
N ARG A 174 -3.09 24.84 -3.46
CA ARG A 174 -3.34 24.31 -4.81
C ARG A 174 -4.01 22.94 -4.74
N LYS A 175 -5.09 22.77 -5.50
CA LYS A 175 -5.70 21.46 -5.70
C LYS A 175 -4.82 20.61 -6.62
N LEU A 176 -4.37 19.44 -6.17
CA LEU A 176 -3.42 18.59 -6.90
C LEU A 176 -4.09 17.56 -7.81
N SER A 177 -5.38 17.27 -7.61
CA SER A 177 -6.14 16.45 -8.55
C SER A 177 -7.63 16.73 -8.43
N SER A 178 -8.40 16.51 -9.51
CA SER A 178 -9.85 16.75 -9.57
C SER A 178 -10.64 15.88 -8.59
#